data_AF-A0A3A8TYC7-F1
#
_entry.id   AF-A0A3A8TYC7-F1
#
_cell.length_a   1.000
_cell.length_b   1.000
_cell.length_c   1.000
_cell.angle_alpha   90.00
_cell.angle_beta   90.00
_cell.angle_gamma   90.00
#
_symmetry.space_group_name_H-M   'P 1'
#
loop_
_entity.id
_entity.type
_entity.pdbx_description
1 polymer ?
#
loop_
_entity_poly.entity_id
_entity_poly.type
_entity_poly.pdbx_seq_one_letter_code
_entity_poly.pdbx_strand_id
1 'polypeptide(L)' 'MTTSRSTEYLVGLVRELCKLPHETEWVELKENSAEPHLIGKYLSALANAAALKGKAFAYLLWGVRDSDHAIV' A
#
# COMPACT_ATOMS: atom_id res chain seq x y z
N MET A 1 -14.15 -6.22 11.69
CA MET A 1 -13.17 -6.90 12.56
C MET A 1 -11.82 -6.21 12.42
N THR A 2 -11.44 -5.37 13.38
CA THR A 2 -10.07 -4.88 13.48
C THR A 2 -9.28 -5.91 14.27
N THR A 3 -8.59 -6.81 13.57
CA THR A 3 -7.60 -7.68 14.21
C THR A 3 -6.46 -6.81 14.70
N SER A 4 -6.23 -6.79 16.01
CA SER A 4 -5.02 -6.18 16.58
C SER A 4 -3.82 -6.96 16.04
N ARG A 5 -3.04 -6.32 15.17
CA ARG A 5 -1.80 -6.88 14.60
C ARG A 5 -0.63 -6.35 15.40
N SER A 6 0.36 -7.20 15.67
CA SER A 6 1.56 -6.74 16.37
C SER A 6 2.37 -5.78 15.50
N THR A 7 3.16 -4.92 16.14
CA THR A 7 4.06 -4.00 15.44
C THR A 7 5.03 -4.77 14.54
N GLU A 8 5.53 -5.92 14.99
CA GLU A 8 6.47 -6.77 14.24
C GLU A 8 5.81 -7.30 12.96
N TYR A 9 4.54 -7.69 13.03
CA TYR A 9 3.77 -8.09 11.85
C TYR A 9 3.64 -6.93 10.85
N LEU A 10 3.28 -5.74 11.32
CA LEU A 10 3.12 -4.57 10.46
C LEU A 10 4.45 -4.14 9.81
N VAL A 11 5.54 -4.18 10.57
CA VAL A 11 6.90 -3.92 10.06
C VAL A 11 7.29 -4.96 9.01
N GLY A 12 7.01 -6.24 9.26
CA GLY A 12 7.23 -7.30 8.28
C GLY A 12 6.43 -7.08 7.00
N LEU A 13 5.16 -6.75 7.14
CA LEU A 13 4.28 -6.46 6.00
C LEU A 13 4.80 -5.29 5.16
N VAL A 14 5.17 -4.17 5.77
CA VAL A 14 5.72 -3.01 5.05
C VAL A 14 6.99 -3.41 4.27
N ARG A 15 7.90 -4.17 4.90
CA ARG A 15 9.12 -4.65 4.24
C ARG A 15 8.83 -5.56 3.06
N GLU A 16 7.86 -6.47 3.18
CA GLU A 16 7.48 -7.35 2.06
C GLU A 16 6.82 -6.57 0.92
N LEU A 17 6.00 -5.56 1.23
CA LEU A 17 5.38 -4.70 0.21
C LEU A 17 6.43 -3.87 -0.54
N CYS A 18 7.47 -3.38 0.13
CA CYS A 18 8.56 -2.64 -0.52
C CYS A 18 9.42 -3.51 -1.46
N LYS A 19 9.39 -4.84 -1.31
CA LYS A 19 10.11 -5.78 -2.21
C LYS A 19 9.35 -6.08 -3.50
N LEU A 20 8.08 -5.67 -3.60
CA LEU A 20 7.30 -5.88 -4.81
C LEU A 20 7.90 -5.11 -5.99
N PRO A 21 7.69 -5.57 -7.23
CA PRO A 21 8.05 -4.78 -8.40
C PRO A 21 7.22 -3.49 -8.45
N HIS A 22 7.77 -2.46 -9.11
CA HIS A 22 7.15 -1.14 -9.27
C HIS A 22 5.69 -1.21 -9.75
N GLU A 23 5.38 -2.09 -10.71
CA GLU A 23 4.04 -2.17 -11.28
C GLU A 23 3.18 -3.20 -10.54
N THR A 24 2.65 -2.81 -9.38
CA THR A 24 1.66 -3.62 -8.65
C THR A 24 0.34 -2.87 -8.46
N GLU A 25 -0.69 -3.22 -9.22
CA GLU A 25 -1.97 -2.48 -9.27
C GLU A 25 -2.75 -2.40 -7.94
N TRP A 26 -2.42 -3.23 -6.94
CA TRP A 26 -3.09 -3.27 -5.63
C TRP A 26 -2.21 -2.75 -4.48
N VAL A 27 -1.03 -2.20 -4.81
CA VAL A 27 -0.12 -1.57 -3.84
C VAL A 27 0.33 -0.22 -4.41
N GLU A 28 0.02 0.85 -3.70
CA GLU A 28 0.45 2.20 -4.06
C GLU A 28 1.46 2.71 -3.02
N LEU A 29 2.59 3.24 -3.49
CA LEU A 29 3.64 3.84 -2.67
C LEU A 29 3.62 5.36 -2.82
N LYS A 30 3.72 6.08 -1.70
CA LYS A 30 3.80 7.55 -1.65
C LYS A 30 4.89 7.96 -0.68
N GLU A 31 5.63 9.01 -1.01
CA GLU A 31 6.55 9.63 -0.05
C GLU A 31 5.75 10.39 1.01
N ASN A 32 5.02 11.44 0.61
CA ASN A 32 4.35 12.37 1.53
C ASN A 32 3.01 12.92 1.03
N SER A 33 2.57 12.59 -0.20
CA SER A 33 1.35 13.16 -0.77
C SER A 33 0.11 12.57 -0.10
N ALA A 34 -0.62 13.40 0.65
CA ALA A 34 -1.78 13.00 1.43
C ALA A 34 -2.98 13.93 1.20
N GLU A 35 -3.27 14.26 -0.06
CA GLU A 35 -4.45 15.06 -0.41
C GLU A 35 -5.73 14.22 -0.25
N PRO A 36 -6.71 14.62 0.59
CA PRO A 36 -7.85 13.78 0.94
C PRO A 36 -8.67 13.26 -0.26
N HIS A 37 -8.87 14.10 -1.28
CA HIS A 37 -9.63 13.71 -2.48
C HIS A 37 -8.90 12.62 -3.27
N LEU A 38 -7.58 12.77 -3.45
CA LEU A 38 -6.76 11.76 -4.11
C LEU A 38 -6.69 10.47 -3.31
N ILE A 39 -6.62 10.52 -1.97
CA ILE A 39 -6.68 9.33 -1.12
C ILE A 39 -7.96 8.54 -1.40
N GLY A 40 -9.12 9.20 -1.46
CA GLY A 40 -10.38 8.54 -1.79
C GLY A 40 -10.34 7.85 -3.16
N LYS A 41 -9.76 8.52 -4.16
CA LYS A 41 -9.59 7.95 -5.50
C LYS A 41 -8.66 6.73 -5.51
N TYR A 42 -7.52 6.80 -4.83
CA TYR A 42 -6.59 5.67 -4.71
C TYR A 42 -7.26 4.49 -4.00
N LEU A 43 -7.93 4.72 -2.87
CA LEU A 43 -8.61 3.64 -2.14
C LEU A 43 -9.66 2.94 -3.00
N SER A 44 -10.44 3.69 -3.78
CA SER A 44 -11.43 3.11 -4.71
C SER A 44 -10.76 2.26 -5.80
N ALA A 45 -9.71 2.79 -6.44
CA ALA A 45 -8.98 2.08 -7.49
C ALA A 45 -8.29 0.80 -6.94
N LEU A 46 -7.62 0.91 -5.80
CA LEU A 46 -6.90 -0.17 -5.13
C LEU A 46 -7.83 -1.30 -4.69
N ALA A 47 -9.00 -0.97 -4.13
CA ALA A 47 -9.99 -1.97 -3.75
C ALA A 47 -10.49 -2.78 -4.96
N ASN A 48 -10.76 -2.10 -6.08
CA ASN A 48 -11.15 -2.76 -7.32
C ASN A 48 -10.03 -3.64 -7.88
N ALA A 49 -8.78 -3.16 -7.85
CA ALA A 49 -7.62 -3.91 -8.30
C ALA A 49 -7.39 -5.17 -7.44
N ALA A 50 -7.49 -5.07 -6.11
CA ALA A 50 -7.39 -6.23 -5.23
C ALA A 50 -8.48 -7.27 -5.53
N ALA A 51 -9.73 -6.83 -5.71
CA ALA A 51 -10.82 -7.73 -6.08
C ALA A 51 -10.54 -8.44 -7.42
N LEU A 52 -10.09 -7.69 -8.43
CA LEU A 52 -9.77 -8.24 -9.76
C LEU A 52 -8.61 -9.24 -9.73
N LYS A 53 -7.62 -9.04 -8.85
CA LYS A 53 -6.47 -9.94 -8.69
C LYS A 53 -6.65 -11.03 -7.63
N GLY A 54 -7.85 -11.17 -7.04
CA GLY A 54 -8.13 -12.15 -5.99
C GLY A 54 -7.34 -11.93 -4.70
N LYS A 55 -6.96 -10.68 -4.40
CA LYS A 55 -6.29 -10.31 -3.15
C LYS A 55 -7.31 -9.95 -2.10
N ALA A 56 -7.04 -10.34 -0.85
CA ALA A 56 -7.90 -10.00 0.29
C ALA A 56 -7.85 -8.51 0.65
N PHE A 57 -6.73 -7.85 0.35
CA PHE A 57 -6.46 -6.46 0.70
C PHE A 57 -5.66 -5.77 -0.42
N ALA A 58 -5.82 -4.45 -0.48
CA ALA A 58 -4.95 -3.53 -1.19
C ALA A 58 -4.25 -2.62 -0.17
N TYR A 59 -3.15 -2.00 -0.58
CA TYR A 59 -2.32 -1.21 0.32
C TYR A 59 -1.96 0.15 -0.29
N LEU A 60 -1.99 1.18 0.54
CA LEU A 60 -1.47 2.51 0.25
C LEU A 60 -0.47 2.85 1.36
N LEU A 61 0.81 2.97 1.02
CA LEU A 61 1.90 3.19 1.97
C LEU A 61 2.46 4.61 1.80
N TRP A 62 2.62 5.30 2.92
CA TRP A 62 3.33 6.58 2.98
C TRP A 62 4.75 6.38 3.54
N GLY A 63 5.66 7.31 3.22
CA GLY A 63 7.07 7.22 3.58
C GLY A 63 7.86 6.23 2.72
N VAL A 64 7.40 5.93 1.50
CA VAL A 64 8.12 5.07 0.55
C VAL A 64 8.23 5.77 -0.80
N ARG A 65 9.45 5.91 -1.29
CA ARG A 65 9.72 6.49 -2.60
C ARG A 65 9.33 5.52 -3.70
N ASP A 66 8.51 5.99 -4.63
CA ASP A 66 7.99 5.17 -5.73
C ASP A 66 9.07 4.69 -6.70
N SER A 67 10.21 5.40 -6.84
CA SER A 67 11.24 5.08 -7.84
C SER A 67 12.25 4.00 -7.44
N ASP A 68 12.50 3.81 -6.14
CA ASP A 68 13.50 2.87 -5.62
C ASP A 68 12.99 2.06 -4.40
N HIS A 69 11.75 2.29 -3.99
CA HIS A 69 11.12 1.71 -2.81
C HIS A 69 11.90 1.99 -1.51
N ALA A 70 12.69 3.07 -1.49
CA ALA A 70 13.38 3.50 -0.29
C ALA A 70 12.39 4.06 0.74
N ILE A 71 12.56 3.66 2.00
CA ILE A 71 11.79 4.20 3.12
C ILE A 71 12.38 5.58 3.48
N VAL A 72 11.55 6.62 3.49
CA VAL A 72 11.92 8.04 3.62
C VAL A 72 11.12 8.79 4.69
#